data_AF-A0AAP3A4R3-F1
#
_entry.id   AF-A0AAP3A4R3-F1
#
_cell.length_a   1.000
_cell.length_b   1.000
_cell.length_c   1.000
_cell.angle_alpha   90.00
_cell.angle_beta   90.00
_cell.angle_gamma   90.00
#
_symmetry.space_group_name_H-M   'P 1'
#
loop_
_entity.id
_entity.type
_entity.pdbx_description
1 polymer ?
#
loop_
_entity_poly.entity_id
_entity_poly.type
_entity_poly.pdbx_seq_one_letter_code
_entity_poly.pdbx_strand_id
1 'polypeptide(L)'
;RALVQRKNLAFAAQFESSFEPICTIPVVPVGMSDAVGILWIQDGATYGTSDNRNLSLFLRGMLLDDEARELLPPWAGFIGGVIE
;
A
#
# COMPACT_ATOMS: atom_id res chain seq x y z
N ARG A 1 -0.98 10.57 17.68
CA ARG A 1 -1.55 10.53 16.31
C ARG A 1 -0.55 11.01 15.26
N ALA A 2 -0.05 12.25 15.32
CA ALA A 2 0.93 12.76 14.33
C ALA A 2 2.23 11.92 14.22
N LEU A 3 2.77 11.42 15.34
CA LEU A 3 3.98 10.57 15.32
C LEU A 3 3.77 9.25 14.56
N VAL A 4 2.59 8.64 14.70
CA VAL A 4 2.25 7.38 14.02
C VAL A 4 2.13 7.62 12.52
N GLN A 5 1.41 8.66 12.11
CA GLN A 5 1.32 9.04 10.70
C GLN A 5 2.69 9.31 10.09
N ARG A 6 3.58 10.01 10.79
CA ARG A 6 4.94 10.26 10.31
C ARG A 6 5.77 8.98 10.16
N LYS A 7 5.64 8.04 11.10
CA LYS A 7 6.29 6.72 11.01
C LYS A 7 5.75 5.90 9.83
N ASN A 8 4.43 5.91 9.62
CA ASN A 8 3.80 5.18 8.52
C ASN A 8 4.20 5.75 7.16
N LEU A 9 4.25 7.09 7.04
CA LEU A 9 4.75 7.75 5.83
C LEU A 9 6.22 7.41 5.56
N ALA A 10 7.06 7.44 6.58
CA ALA A 10 8.47 7.06 6.44
C ALA A 10 8.63 5.58 6.03
N PHE A 11 7.81 4.68 6.59
CA PHE A 11 7.77 3.28 6.18
C PHE A 11 7.35 3.14 4.72
N ALA A 12 6.25 3.77 4.31
CA ALA A 12 5.77 3.75 2.94
C ALA A 12 6.84 4.28 1.97
N ALA A 13 7.53 5.37 2.32
CA ALA A 13 8.56 5.98 1.48
C ALA A 13 9.85 5.15 1.40
N GLN A 14 10.07 4.25 2.35
CA GLN A 14 11.18 3.29 2.29
C GLN A 14 10.81 2.04 1.47
N PHE A 15 9.53 1.67 1.47
CA PHE A 15 9.04 0.50 0.76
C PHE A 15 8.76 0.78 -0.72
N GLU A 16 8.09 1.90 -1.00
CA GLU A 16 7.81 2.36 -2.35
C GLU A 16 9.09 2.91 -3.00
N SER A 17 9.37 2.46 -4.22
CA SER A 17 10.60 2.80 -4.94
C SER A 17 10.36 3.75 -6.11
N SER A 18 9.14 3.79 -6.63
CA SER A 18 8.81 4.48 -7.87
C SER A 18 8.03 5.78 -7.65
N PHE A 19 7.30 5.88 -6.54
CA PHE A 19 6.37 6.98 -6.27
C PHE A 19 6.52 7.54 -4.84
N GLU A 20 6.28 8.83 -4.67
CA GLU A 20 6.22 9.47 -3.35
C GLU A 20 4.87 9.14 -2.66
N PRO A 21 4.88 8.56 -1.45
CA PRO A 21 3.67 8.36 -0.67
C PRO A 21 3.16 9.68 -0.08
N ILE A 22 1.94 10.07 -0.43
CA ILE A 22 1.32 11.34 -0.01
C ILE A 22 0.63 11.19 1.34
N CYS A 23 -0.09 10.09 1.54
CA CYS A 23 -0.78 9.80 2.80
C CYS A 23 -0.93 8.30 3.03
N THR A 24 -1.08 7.91 4.29
CA THR A 24 -1.24 6.49 4.68
C THR A 24 -2.61 6.24 5.30
N ILE A 25 -3.14 5.05 5.02
CA ILE A 25 -4.43 4.55 5.50
C ILE A 25 -4.17 3.19 6.15
N PRO A 26 -4.49 3.01 7.45
CA PRO A 26 -4.30 1.71 8.09
C PRO A 26 -5.33 0.71 7.58
N VAL A 27 -4.87 -0.51 7.27
CA VAL A 27 -5.74 -1.67 7.10
C VAL A 27 -5.93 -2.30 8.47
N VAL A 28 -7.18 -2.37 8.91
CA VAL A 28 -7.56 -2.94 10.19
C VAL A 28 -8.51 -4.13 9.95
N PRO A 29 -8.49 -5.14 10.84
CA PRO A 29 -9.39 -6.29 10.71
C PRO A 29 -10.86 -5.87 10.67
N VAL A 30 -11.62 -6.48 9.75
CA VAL A 30 -13.07 -6.22 9.59
C VAL A 30 -13.79 -7.53 9.26
N GLY A 31 -14.88 -7.80 9.99
CA GLY A 31 -15.72 -8.97 9.76
C GLY A 31 -14.98 -10.28 10.01
N MET A 32 -14.87 -11.12 8.99
CA MET A 32 -14.18 -12.42 9.03
C MET A 32 -12.70 -12.35 8.62
N SER A 33 -12.20 -11.15 8.27
CA SER A 33 -10.81 -10.94 7.87
C SER A 33 -9.99 -10.43 9.05
N ASP A 34 -8.85 -11.09 9.30
CA ASP A 34 -7.82 -10.68 10.24
C ASP A 34 -6.70 -9.85 9.59
N ALA A 35 -6.86 -9.48 8.30
CA ALA A 35 -5.86 -8.74 7.56
C ALA A 35 -5.50 -7.40 8.22
N VAL A 36 -4.20 -7.13 8.30
CA VAL A 36 -3.60 -5.90 8.83
C VAL A 36 -2.63 -5.33 7.82
N GLY A 37 -2.34 -4.04 7.93
CA GLY A 37 -1.38 -3.44 7.02
C GLY A 37 -1.51 -1.94 6.89
N ILE A 38 -0.88 -1.42 5.84
CA ILE A 38 -0.86 0.00 5.52
C ILE A 38 -1.00 0.14 4.01
N LEU A 39 -2.01 0.90 3.59
CA LEU A 39 -2.11 1.42 2.23
C LEU A 39 -1.58 2.86 2.20
N TRP A 40 -1.14 3.31 1.03
CA TRP A 40 -0.80 4.71 0.78
C TRP A 40 -1.28 5.18 -0.58
N ILE A 41 -1.48 6.49 -0.67
CA ILE A 41 -1.71 7.18 -1.95
C ILE A 41 -0.35 7.56 -2.52
N GLN A 42 -0.09 7.14 -3.76
CA GLN A 42 1.10 7.49 -4.53
C GLN A 42 0.89 8.79 -5.31
N ASP A 43 1.96 9.54 -5.57
CA ASP A 43 1.95 10.62 -6.54
C ASP A 43 1.91 10.06 -7.97
N GLY A 44 0.72 9.97 -8.57
CA GLY A 44 0.48 9.34 -9.87
C GLY A 44 1.10 10.04 -11.10
N ALA A 45 2.27 10.67 -10.97
CA ALA A 45 2.96 11.44 -11.99
C ALA A 45 3.71 10.53 -12.98
N THR A 46 2.97 9.67 -13.72
CA THR A 46 3.54 8.90 -14.83
C THR A 46 2.83 9.19 -16.14
N TYR A 47 3.62 9.45 -17.19
CA TYR A 47 3.14 9.68 -18.55
C TYR A 47 2.70 8.40 -19.30
N GLY A 48 2.92 7.20 -18.73
CA GLY A 48 2.78 5.91 -19.45
C GLY A 48 1.52 5.08 -19.14
N THR A 49 1.05 5.07 -17.89
CA THR A 49 -0.14 4.33 -17.45
C THR A 49 -0.77 5.04 -16.26
N SER A 50 -2.08 4.89 -16.08
CA SER A 50 -2.80 5.34 -14.90
C SER A 50 -3.00 4.21 -13.87
N ASP A 51 -2.53 3.00 -14.17
CA ASP A 51 -2.58 1.85 -13.27
C ASP A 51 -1.20 1.55 -12.68
N ASN A 52 -0.91 2.17 -11.54
CA ASN A 52 0.30 1.98 -10.74
C ASN A 52 0.00 1.23 -9.42
N ARG A 53 -1.08 0.43 -9.39
CA ARG A 53 -1.40 -0.41 -8.22
C ARG A 53 -0.18 -1.24 -7.83
N ASN A 54 0.31 -1.05 -6.62
CA ASN A 54 1.49 -1.74 -6.10
C ASN A 54 1.17 -2.30 -4.71
N LEU A 55 0.98 -3.62 -4.61
CA LEU A 55 0.58 -4.24 -3.35
C LEU A 55 1.44 -5.46 -3.06
N SER A 56 2.10 -5.45 -1.90
CA SER A 56 2.80 -6.62 -1.40
C SER A 56 1.96 -7.34 -0.34
N LEU A 57 1.81 -8.65 -0.52
CA LEU A 57 1.07 -9.55 0.35
C LEU A 57 2.04 -10.41 1.16
N PHE A 58 1.84 -10.42 2.47
CA PHE A 58 2.59 -11.24 3.40
C PHE A 58 1.67 -12.26 4.06
N LEU A 59 2.25 -13.34 4.55
CA LEU A 59 1.59 -14.28 5.44
C LEU A 59 2.59 -14.76 6.49
N ARG A 60 2.33 -14.44 7.76
CA ARG A 60 3.21 -14.79 8.89
C ARG A 60 4.64 -14.28 8.67
N GLY A 61 4.77 -13.03 8.22
CA GLY A 61 6.04 -12.36 7.93
C GLY A 61 6.75 -12.84 6.65
N MET A 62 6.16 -13.75 5.86
CA MET A 62 6.73 -14.20 4.60
C MET A 62 6.05 -13.48 3.42
N LEU A 63 6.85 -12.90 2.52
CA LEU A 63 6.34 -12.33 1.26
C LEU A 63 5.77 -13.46 0.39
N LEU A 64 4.48 -13.37 0.07
CA LEU A 64 3.80 -14.29 -0.84
C LEU A 64 3.80 -13.78 -2.28
N ASP A 65 3.56 -12.47 -2.44
CA ASP A 65 3.45 -11.81 -3.73
C ASP A 65 3.77 -10.32 -3.57
N ASP A 66 4.66 -9.77 -4.39
CA ASP A 66 5.02 -8.35 -4.41
C ASP A 66 4.27 -7.54 -5.47
N GLU A 67 3.47 -8.18 -6.33
CA GLU A 67 2.65 -7.56 -7.38
C GLU A 67 1.16 -7.95 -7.27
N ALA A 68 0.64 -8.07 -6.04
CA ALA A 68 -0.73 -8.47 -5.74
C ALA A 68 -1.80 -7.40 -6.09
N ARG A 69 -1.59 -6.62 -7.15
CA ARG A 69 -2.45 -5.52 -7.63
C ARG A 69 -3.89 -5.93 -7.90
N GLU A 70 -4.14 -7.21 -8.21
CA GLU A 70 -5.48 -7.74 -8.48
C GLU A 70 -6.38 -7.78 -7.23
N LEU A 71 -5.80 -7.67 -6.03
CA LEU A 71 -6.56 -7.51 -4.79
C LEU A 71 -7.13 -6.09 -4.62
N LEU A 72 -6.62 -5.13 -5.40
CA LEU A 72 -7.11 -3.76 -5.42
C LEU A 72 -8.09 -3.58 -6.58
N PRO A 73 -9.18 -2.79 -6.39
CA PRO A 73 -10.10 -2.49 -7.47
C PRO A 73 -9.39 -1.86 -8.68
N PRO A 74 -9.81 -2.12 -9.92
CA PRO A 74 -9.14 -1.60 -11.12
C PRO A 74 -9.02 -0.07 -11.20
N TRP A 75 -9.89 0.67 -10.50
CA TRP A 75 -9.84 2.13 -10.44
C TRP A 75 -8.75 2.67 -9.50
N ALA A 76 -8.20 1.83 -8.62
CA ALA A 76 -7.29 2.22 -7.55
C ALA A 76 -5.83 2.32 -8.01
N GLY A 77 -5.60 2.78 -9.25
CA GLY A 77 -4.29 2.93 -9.91
C GLY A 77 -3.27 3.78 -9.15
N PHE A 78 -3.69 4.48 -8.10
CA PHE A 78 -2.88 5.39 -7.29
C PHE A 78 -2.58 4.83 -5.88
N ILE A 79 -2.88 3.55 -5.64
CA ILE A 79 -2.71 2.91 -4.34
C ILE A 79 -1.47 2.02 -4.34
N GLY A 80 -0.60 2.29 -3.37
CA GLY A 80 0.44 1.38 -2.93
C GLY A 80 0.07 0.74 -1.59
N GLY A 81 0.68 -0.38 -1.21
CA GLY A 81 0.41 -0.97 0.09
C GLY A 81 1.19 -2.23 0.45
N VAL A 82 1.15 -2.53 1.75
CA VAL A 82 1.55 -3.82 2.31
C VAL A 82 0.41 -4.34 3.19
N ILE A 83 0.05 -5.61 3.00
CA ILE A 83 -0.97 -6.31 3.79
C ILE A 83 -0.40 -7.65 4.26
N GLU A 84 -0.76 -8.04 5.49
CA GLU A 84 -0.49 -9.35 6.09
C GLU A 84 -1.79 -9.97 6.64
#